data_AF-A0A2V4BCI5-F1
#
_entry.id   AF-A0A2V4BCI5-F1
#
_cell.length_a   1.000
_cell.length_b   1.000
_cell.length_c   1.000
_cell.angle_alpha   90.00
_cell.angle_beta   90.00
_cell.angle_gamma   90.00
#
_symmetry.space_group_name_H-M   'P 1'
#
loop_
_entity.id
_entity.type
_entity.pdbx_description
1 polymer ?
#
loop_
_entity_poly.entity_id
_entity_poly.type
_entity_poly.pdbx_seq_one_letter_code
_entity_poly.pdbx_strand_id
1 'polypeptide(L)'
;MLRQDLALADFGARRFRLRSGAAREQLETSARSFLAGFNAAAEWRSEDRLASDIAAIDAPMRGFAFEGAGMACALLDILTCARGRRTRALLDGPGSDYRHLIHVGTGWAFAKLRLRPGPWARTGTDPLLRWLAWDGFGFHQGFFHSDRVVGGTRVEPGLTGDRRAIRDQGLGRALWFHECADPDGVALRIAEFPAGRRGDLWSGIGLAATYAGGVSADELALLAGHAGTYRAELAQGCAFASAARRLSGIVPRHTETAAAVLAGAPVAVAAGWTDQAMARLGPHDGTSGQYQRWRAEIRQLWTGHVQGEQ
;
A
#
# COMPACT_ATOMS: atom_id res chain seq x y z
N MET A 1 -8.38 26.19 -4.66
CA MET A 1 -8.29 25.09 -5.65
C MET A 1 -7.59 23.93 -4.97
N LEU A 2 -8.17 22.72 -4.93
CA LEU A 2 -7.64 21.56 -4.18
C LEU A 2 -6.37 20.92 -4.77
N ARG A 3 -5.88 21.47 -5.89
CA ARG A 3 -4.74 20.96 -6.65
C ARG A 3 -3.49 20.84 -5.76
N GLN A 4 -2.84 19.68 -5.81
CA GLN A 4 -1.59 19.41 -5.12
C GLN A 4 -0.40 19.75 -6.02
N ASP A 5 0.61 20.35 -5.42
CA ASP A 5 1.90 20.59 -6.05
C ASP A 5 2.68 19.26 -6.18
N LEU A 6 3.20 18.98 -7.38
CA LEU A 6 4.01 17.79 -7.66
C LEU A 6 5.36 17.82 -6.91
N ALA A 7 5.86 19.00 -6.52
CA ALA A 7 7.07 19.14 -5.71
C ALA A 7 6.94 18.46 -4.34
N LEU A 8 5.72 18.16 -3.88
CA LEU A 8 5.50 17.36 -2.67
C LEU A 8 6.06 15.93 -2.79
N ALA A 9 6.38 15.45 -3.99
CA ALA A 9 7.01 14.15 -4.21
C ALA A 9 8.53 14.16 -4.04
N ASP A 10 9.19 15.32 -3.95
CA ASP A 10 10.66 15.42 -3.88
C ASP A 10 11.19 14.90 -2.53
N PHE A 11 12.06 13.90 -2.58
CA PHE A 11 12.58 13.26 -1.37
C PHE A 11 13.55 14.17 -0.60
N GLY A 12 14.25 15.08 -1.28
CA GLY A 12 15.15 16.05 -0.66
C GLY A 12 14.39 17.02 0.23
N ALA A 13 13.30 17.59 -0.27
CA ALA A 13 12.39 18.46 0.49
C ALA A 13 11.76 17.72 1.69
N ARG A 14 11.56 16.40 1.60
CA ARG A 14 11.10 15.56 2.71
C ARG A 14 12.19 15.13 3.68
N ARG A 15 13.46 15.37 3.35
CA ARG A 15 14.63 14.92 4.11
C ARG A 15 14.67 13.38 4.27
N PHE A 16 14.19 12.67 3.25
CA PHE A 16 14.35 11.22 3.17
C PHE A 16 15.78 10.85 2.79
N ARG A 17 16.17 9.58 2.96
CA ARG A 17 17.44 9.08 2.44
C ARG A 17 17.48 9.34 0.94
N LEU A 18 18.63 9.81 0.44
CA LEU A 18 18.85 9.96 -0.99
C LEU A 18 19.85 8.89 -1.43
N ARG A 19 19.46 8.07 -2.39
CA ARG A 19 20.34 7.13 -3.08
C ARG A 19 20.55 7.60 -4.52
N SER A 20 21.76 7.39 -5.03
CA SER A 20 22.02 7.51 -6.46
C SER A 20 21.38 6.34 -7.21
N GLY A 21 21.11 6.54 -8.49
CA GLY A 21 20.56 5.49 -9.37
C GLY A 21 19.03 5.52 -9.49
N ALA A 22 18.49 4.47 -10.10
CA ALA A 22 17.10 4.39 -10.55
C ALA A 22 16.06 4.31 -9.42
N ALA A 23 16.47 3.91 -8.21
CA ALA A 23 15.59 3.75 -7.05
C ALA A 23 14.82 5.05 -6.73
N ARG A 24 15.55 6.16 -6.61
CA ARG A 24 14.97 7.47 -6.29
C ARG A 24 13.98 7.90 -7.36
N GLU A 25 14.39 7.85 -8.63
CA GLU A 25 13.56 8.27 -9.75
C GLU A 25 12.27 7.46 -9.84
N GLN A 26 12.35 6.13 -9.67
CA GLN A 26 11.20 5.23 -9.65
C GLN A 26 10.20 5.59 -8.54
N LEU A 27 10.69 5.81 -7.32
CA LEU A 27 9.84 6.10 -6.16
C LEU A 27 9.25 7.52 -6.21
N GLU A 28 10.02 8.51 -6.63
CA GLU A 28 9.50 9.86 -6.84
C GLU A 28 8.48 9.91 -7.99
N THR A 29 8.70 9.15 -9.07
CA THR A 29 7.73 9.03 -10.18
C THR A 29 6.43 8.39 -9.71
N SER A 30 6.51 7.39 -8.83
CA SER A 30 5.34 6.79 -8.19
C SER A 30 4.57 7.84 -7.37
N ALA A 31 5.26 8.66 -6.58
CA ALA A 31 4.65 9.73 -5.79
C ALA A 31 4.07 10.88 -6.66
N ARG A 32 4.75 11.27 -7.75
CA ARG A 32 4.21 12.23 -8.74
C ARG A 32 2.95 11.70 -9.41
N SER A 33 2.93 10.42 -9.76
CA SER A 33 1.77 9.77 -10.38
C SER A 33 0.57 9.74 -9.44
N PHE A 34 0.80 9.51 -8.14
CA PHE A 34 -0.22 9.67 -7.10
C PHE A 34 -0.81 11.09 -7.11
N LEU A 35 0.02 12.12 -7.12
CA LEU A 35 -0.44 13.51 -7.11
C LEU A 35 -1.16 13.90 -8.42
N ALA A 36 -0.71 13.37 -9.56
CA ALA A 36 -1.39 13.55 -10.85
C ALA A 36 -2.81 12.96 -10.82
N GLY A 37 -2.97 11.72 -10.34
CA GLY A 37 -4.28 11.09 -10.20
C GLY A 37 -5.18 11.79 -9.19
N PHE A 38 -4.62 12.29 -8.08
CA PHE A 38 -5.36 13.15 -7.15
C PHE A 38 -5.90 14.39 -7.86
N ASN A 39 -5.06 15.08 -8.64
CA ASN A 39 -5.44 16.31 -9.32
C ASN A 39 -6.52 16.06 -10.38
N ALA A 40 -6.39 14.99 -11.17
CA ALA A 40 -7.41 14.57 -12.15
C ALA A 40 -8.76 14.29 -11.47
N ALA A 41 -8.76 13.57 -10.34
CA ALA A 41 -9.98 13.27 -9.59
C ALA A 41 -10.56 14.48 -8.83
N ALA A 42 -9.73 15.45 -8.41
CA ALA A 42 -10.21 16.67 -7.75
C ALA A 42 -10.96 17.60 -8.72
N GLU A 43 -10.62 17.54 -10.00
CA GLU A 43 -11.25 18.28 -11.09
C GLU A 43 -12.33 17.45 -11.82
N TRP A 44 -12.66 16.27 -11.27
CA TRP A 44 -13.56 15.29 -11.86
C TRP A 44 -14.99 15.83 -12.04
N ARG A 45 -15.31 16.13 -13.30
CA ARG A 45 -16.65 16.53 -13.76
C ARG A 45 -17.39 15.42 -14.52
N SER A 46 -16.67 14.50 -15.16
CA SER A 46 -17.21 13.33 -15.88
C SER A 46 -16.25 12.14 -15.81
N GLU A 47 -16.80 10.91 -15.78
CA GLU A 47 -16.05 9.64 -15.74
C GLU A 47 -15.04 9.51 -16.88
N ASP A 48 -15.45 9.80 -18.11
CA ASP A 48 -14.59 9.68 -19.31
C ASP A 48 -13.31 10.52 -19.22
N ARG A 49 -13.39 11.72 -18.63
CA ARG A 49 -12.22 12.59 -18.48
C ARG A 49 -11.22 12.04 -17.47
N LEU A 50 -11.69 11.54 -16.32
CA LEU A 50 -10.81 10.95 -15.32
C LEU A 50 -10.09 9.71 -15.88
N ALA A 51 -10.81 8.84 -16.57
CA ALA A 51 -10.25 7.66 -17.19
C ALA A 51 -9.19 8.02 -18.24
N SER A 52 -9.48 9.02 -19.10
CA SER A 52 -8.55 9.51 -20.11
C SER A 52 -7.28 10.11 -19.49
N ASP A 53 -7.42 10.94 -18.46
CA ASP A 53 -6.28 11.59 -17.80
C ASP A 53 -5.35 10.56 -17.13
N ILE A 54 -5.91 9.55 -16.47
CA ILE A 54 -5.12 8.47 -15.87
C ILE A 54 -4.55 7.53 -16.94
N ALA A 55 -5.27 7.29 -18.04
CA ALA A 55 -4.77 6.46 -19.14
C ALA A 55 -3.52 7.08 -19.81
N ALA A 56 -3.37 8.40 -19.78
CA ALA A 56 -2.18 9.10 -20.27
C ALA A 56 -0.93 8.89 -19.37
N ILE A 57 -1.10 8.41 -18.13
CA ILE A 57 -0.01 8.04 -17.24
C ILE A 57 0.52 6.65 -17.64
N ASP A 58 1.83 6.46 -17.59
CA ASP A 58 2.50 5.20 -17.87
C ASP A 58 1.84 4.03 -17.14
N ALA A 59 1.57 2.94 -17.86
CA ALA A 59 0.80 1.80 -17.37
C ALA A 59 1.26 1.29 -15.98
N PRO A 60 2.57 1.08 -15.71
CA PRO A 60 3.05 0.66 -14.39
C PRO A 60 2.72 1.62 -13.25
N MET A 61 2.51 2.91 -13.55
CA MET A 61 2.27 3.98 -12.58
C MET A 61 0.79 4.29 -12.33
N ARG A 62 -0.12 3.83 -13.21
CA ARG A 62 -1.57 4.11 -13.11
C ARG A 62 -2.19 3.71 -11.78
N GLY A 63 -1.72 2.64 -11.15
CA GLY A 63 -2.25 2.26 -9.84
C GLY A 63 -1.92 3.27 -8.73
N PHE A 64 -0.77 3.96 -8.79
CA PHE A 64 -0.51 5.08 -7.89
C PHE A 64 -1.45 6.25 -8.18
N ALA A 65 -1.72 6.54 -9.46
CA ALA A 65 -2.69 7.55 -9.85
C ALA A 65 -4.10 7.24 -9.32
N PHE A 66 -4.55 5.98 -9.40
CA PHE A 66 -5.82 5.56 -8.80
C PHE A 66 -5.83 5.60 -7.27
N GLU A 67 -4.69 5.38 -6.61
CA GLU A 67 -4.55 5.62 -5.16
C GLU A 67 -4.79 7.11 -4.84
N GLY A 68 -4.16 8.02 -5.59
CA GLY A 68 -4.37 9.46 -5.45
C GLY A 68 -5.81 9.90 -5.79
N ALA A 69 -6.41 9.30 -6.81
CA ALA A 69 -7.81 9.55 -7.18
C ALA A 69 -8.76 9.11 -6.05
N GLY A 70 -8.49 7.96 -5.42
CA GLY A 70 -9.21 7.49 -4.24
C GLY A 70 -9.12 8.47 -3.07
N MET A 71 -7.94 9.04 -2.83
CA MET A 71 -7.74 10.10 -1.84
C MET A 71 -8.59 11.34 -2.15
N ALA A 72 -8.56 11.85 -3.39
CA ALA A 72 -9.33 13.03 -3.78
C ALA A 72 -10.84 12.80 -3.62
N CYS A 73 -11.35 11.66 -4.06
CA CYS A 73 -12.76 11.30 -3.95
C CYS A 73 -13.21 11.21 -2.49
N ALA A 74 -12.45 10.51 -1.64
CA ALA A 74 -12.75 10.38 -0.22
C ALA A 74 -12.69 11.74 0.50
N LEU A 75 -11.70 12.58 0.17
CA LEU A 75 -11.59 13.92 0.73
C LEU A 75 -12.82 14.77 0.39
N LEU A 76 -13.23 14.77 -0.88
CA LEU A 76 -14.44 15.48 -1.33
C LEU A 76 -15.70 14.90 -0.70
N ASP A 77 -15.83 13.59 -0.58
CA ASP A 77 -16.98 12.94 0.06
C ASP A 77 -17.12 13.34 1.53
N ILE A 78 -16.00 13.45 2.26
CA ILE A 78 -15.99 13.89 3.66
C ILE A 78 -16.35 15.38 3.75
N LEU A 79 -15.71 16.24 2.94
CA LEU A 79 -15.91 17.69 2.99
C LEU A 79 -17.32 18.12 2.55
N THR A 80 -17.94 17.37 1.65
CA THR A 80 -19.29 17.67 1.12
C THR A 80 -20.38 16.79 1.74
N CYS A 81 -20.05 15.99 2.76
CA CYS A 81 -20.97 15.04 3.40
C CYS A 81 -21.68 14.11 2.40
N ALA A 82 -21.03 13.78 1.27
CA ALA A 82 -21.62 13.02 0.16
C ALA A 82 -21.67 11.50 0.39
N ARG A 83 -21.41 11.03 1.64
CA ARG A 83 -21.56 9.64 2.10
C ARG A 83 -20.87 8.61 1.19
N GLY A 84 -19.66 8.92 0.73
CA GLY A 84 -18.85 8.00 -0.08
C GLY A 84 -19.28 7.87 -1.54
N ARG A 85 -20.17 8.73 -2.03
CA ARG A 85 -20.72 8.64 -3.40
C ARG A 85 -19.63 8.71 -4.48
N ARG A 86 -18.66 9.62 -4.36
CA ARG A 86 -17.58 9.75 -5.36
C ARG A 86 -16.64 8.56 -5.31
N THR A 87 -16.29 8.14 -4.09
CA THR A 87 -15.45 6.96 -3.87
C THR A 87 -16.11 5.71 -4.47
N ARG A 88 -17.42 5.55 -4.31
CA ARG A 88 -18.19 4.46 -4.91
C ARG A 88 -18.23 4.55 -6.44
N ALA A 89 -18.53 5.72 -7.00
CA ALA A 89 -18.51 5.90 -8.45
C ALA A 89 -17.14 5.57 -9.06
N LEU A 90 -16.05 5.88 -8.35
CA LEU A 90 -14.70 5.52 -8.78
C LEU A 90 -14.47 4.00 -8.73
N LEU A 91 -14.91 3.33 -7.66
CA LEU A 91 -14.79 1.88 -7.49
C LEU A 91 -15.64 1.08 -8.49
N ASP A 92 -16.86 1.55 -8.77
CA ASP A 92 -17.82 0.88 -9.64
C ASP A 92 -17.57 1.20 -11.14
N GLY A 93 -16.84 2.28 -11.42
CA GLY A 93 -16.52 2.75 -12.76
C GLY A 93 -15.03 2.62 -13.10
N PRO A 94 -14.33 3.72 -13.43
CA PRO A 94 -13.00 3.66 -14.06
C PRO A 94 -11.89 3.07 -13.19
N GLY A 95 -12.12 2.90 -11.89
CA GLY A 95 -11.18 2.40 -10.91
C GLY A 95 -11.39 0.94 -10.48
N SER A 96 -12.32 0.20 -11.09
CA SER A 96 -12.68 -1.17 -10.70
C SER A 96 -11.47 -2.10 -10.56
N ASP A 97 -10.53 -1.99 -11.49
CA ASP A 97 -9.33 -2.83 -11.56
C ASP A 97 -8.22 -2.38 -10.58
N TYR A 98 -8.46 -1.28 -9.86
CA TYR A 98 -7.55 -0.67 -8.90
C TYR A 98 -8.17 -0.53 -7.50
N ARG A 99 -9.22 -1.30 -7.19
CA ARG A 99 -9.96 -1.22 -5.90
C ARG A 99 -9.06 -1.28 -4.66
N HIS A 100 -8.01 -2.09 -4.67
CA HIS A 100 -7.03 -2.16 -3.57
C HIS A 100 -6.39 -0.79 -3.32
N LEU A 101 -5.90 -0.15 -4.39
CA LEU A 101 -5.22 1.15 -4.33
C LEU A 101 -6.22 2.26 -3.97
N ILE A 102 -7.45 2.22 -4.48
CA ILE A 102 -8.47 3.22 -4.12
C ILE A 102 -8.78 3.16 -2.62
N HIS A 103 -8.94 1.97 -2.05
CA HIS A 103 -9.14 1.82 -0.60
C HIS A 103 -7.96 2.34 0.22
N VAL A 104 -6.72 2.10 -0.21
CA VAL A 104 -5.53 2.74 0.40
C VAL A 104 -5.64 4.26 0.32
N GLY A 105 -5.95 4.82 -0.86
CA GLY A 105 -6.13 6.25 -1.09
C GLY A 105 -7.13 6.90 -0.14
N THR A 106 -8.25 6.23 0.17
CA THR A 106 -9.20 6.75 1.16
C THR A 106 -8.57 7.00 2.53
N GLY A 107 -7.60 6.18 2.94
CA GLY A 107 -6.86 6.33 4.18
C GLY A 107 -6.05 7.63 4.26
N TRP A 108 -5.46 8.05 3.14
CA TRP A 108 -4.75 9.33 3.05
C TRP A 108 -5.69 10.52 3.28
N ALA A 109 -6.93 10.45 2.79
CA ALA A 109 -7.90 11.52 2.99
C ALA A 109 -8.24 11.70 4.47
N PHE A 110 -8.51 10.60 5.18
CA PHE A 110 -8.73 10.62 6.63
C PHE A 110 -7.51 11.21 7.37
N ALA A 111 -6.30 10.72 7.04
CA ALA A 111 -5.08 11.19 7.67
C ALA A 111 -4.84 12.69 7.46
N LYS A 112 -5.03 13.19 6.23
CA LYS A 112 -4.92 14.62 5.88
C LYS A 112 -5.91 15.50 6.66
N LEU A 113 -7.12 15.00 6.89
CA LEU A 113 -8.13 15.68 7.71
C LEU A 113 -7.94 15.47 9.22
N ARG A 114 -6.87 14.77 9.65
CA ARG A 114 -6.63 14.38 11.05
C ARG A 114 -7.78 13.56 11.66
N LEU A 115 -8.50 12.83 10.81
CA LEU A 115 -9.57 11.91 11.17
C LEU A 115 -9.05 10.47 11.12
N ARG A 116 -9.71 9.56 11.84
CA ARG A 116 -9.44 8.12 11.72
C ARG A 116 -10.35 7.51 10.66
N PRO A 117 -9.90 6.49 9.90
CA PRO A 117 -10.79 5.72 9.04
C PRO A 117 -11.97 5.18 9.86
N GLY A 118 -13.16 5.71 9.55
CA GLY A 118 -14.38 5.56 10.35
C GLY A 118 -15.54 4.98 9.55
N PRO A 119 -16.79 5.08 10.08
CA PRO A 119 -17.97 4.50 9.46
C PRO A 119 -18.23 4.97 8.01
N TRP A 120 -17.85 6.20 7.65
CA TRP A 120 -18.00 6.72 6.30
C TRP A 120 -17.12 6.03 5.26
N ALA A 121 -16.02 5.40 5.69
CA ALA A 121 -15.19 4.55 4.83
C ALA A 121 -15.85 3.19 4.53
N ARG A 122 -16.99 2.87 5.17
CA ARG A 122 -17.64 1.54 5.08
C ARG A 122 -18.80 1.50 4.09
N THR A 123 -19.36 2.65 3.70
CA THR A 123 -20.63 2.69 2.98
C THR A 123 -20.45 2.33 1.50
N GLY A 124 -20.86 1.13 1.11
CA GLY A 124 -20.78 0.65 -0.28
C GLY A 124 -19.34 0.38 -0.74
N THR A 125 -18.50 -0.05 0.19
CA THR A 125 -17.12 -0.50 -0.05
C THR A 125 -17.01 -1.97 0.33
N ASP A 126 -16.06 -2.69 -0.28
CA ASP A 126 -15.76 -4.07 0.06
C ASP A 126 -15.53 -4.25 1.59
N PRO A 127 -16.22 -5.19 2.27
CA PRO A 127 -16.11 -5.38 3.71
C PRO A 127 -14.71 -5.74 4.22
N LEU A 128 -13.90 -6.40 3.39
CA LEU A 128 -12.54 -6.80 3.71
C LEU A 128 -11.54 -5.71 3.28
N LEU A 129 -11.63 -5.24 2.04
CA LEU A 129 -10.63 -4.31 1.50
C LEU A 129 -10.73 -2.90 2.08
N ARG A 130 -11.87 -2.50 2.66
CA ARG A 130 -11.99 -1.20 3.38
C ARG A 130 -10.96 -1.03 4.50
N TRP A 131 -10.40 -2.12 5.03
CA TRP A 131 -9.33 -2.06 6.03
C TRP A 131 -8.03 -1.49 5.47
N LEU A 132 -7.81 -1.51 4.16
CA LEU A 132 -6.70 -0.83 3.50
C LEU A 132 -6.72 0.69 3.72
N ALA A 133 -7.85 1.29 4.13
CA ALA A 133 -7.87 2.68 4.58
C ALA A 133 -6.99 2.89 5.83
N TRP A 134 -6.84 1.90 6.71
CA TRP A 134 -5.88 1.99 7.82
C TRP A 134 -4.44 1.84 7.35
N ASP A 135 -4.20 1.04 6.31
CA ASP A 135 -2.89 0.94 5.66
C ASP A 135 -2.49 2.28 5.03
N GLY A 136 -3.33 2.87 4.17
CA GLY A 136 -3.06 4.20 3.61
C GLY A 136 -2.93 5.31 4.65
N PHE A 137 -3.71 5.22 5.75
CA PHE A 137 -3.54 6.12 6.89
C PHE A 137 -2.15 5.99 7.51
N GLY A 138 -1.69 4.76 7.75
CA GLY A 138 -0.35 4.49 8.28
C GLY A 138 0.77 4.95 7.36
N PHE A 139 0.61 4.76 6.05
CA PHE A 139 1.53 5.28 5.05
C PHE A 139 1.65 6.79 5.17
N HIS A 140 0.52 7.51 5.12
CA HIS A 140 0.49 8.96 5.23
C HIS A 140 1.20 9.46 6.50
N GLN A 141 0.91 8.81 7.64
CA GLN A 141 1.54 9.17 8.92
C GLN A 141 3.08 9.01 8.87
N GLY A 142 3.58 7.93 8.27
CA GLY A 142 5.02 7.74 8.07
C GLY A 142 5.62 8.74 7.08
N PHE A 143 4.91 9.04 6.00
CA PHE A 143 5.40 9.85 4.88
C PHE A 143 5.44 11.36 5.18
N PHE A 144 4.53 11.88 6.02
CA PHE A 144 4.48 13.32 6.34
C PHE A 144 4.87 13.66 7.78
N HIS A 145 4.96 12.68 8.67
CA HIS A 145 5.26 12.91 10.08
C HIS A 145 6.41 12.02 10.58
N SER A 146 7.44 11.85 9.76
CA SER A 146 8.59 10.95 9.99
C SER A 146 9.20 11.13 11.38
N ASP A 147 9.54 12.36 11.79
CA ASP A 147 10.19 12.61 13.09
C ASP A 147 9.39 12.01 14.26
N ARG A 148 8.06 12.16 14.22
CA ARG A 148 7.16 11.69 15.29
C ARG A 148 6.84 10.21 15.18
N VAL A 149 6.61 9.72 13.97
CA VAL A 149 6.04 8.38 13.71
C VAL A 149 7.13 7.35 13.47
N VAL A 150 8.17 7.72 12.73
CA VAL A 150 9.33 6.90 12.42
C VAL A 150 10.35 7.05 13.55
N GLY A 151 10.90 8.25 13.77
CA GLY A 151 11.90 8.49 14.81
C GLY A 151 11.36 8.28 16.23
N GLY A 152 10.19 8.82 16.53
CA GLY A 152 9.53 8.66 17.84
C GLY A 152 8.73 7.37 18.00
N THR A 153 8.65 6.52 16.97
CA THR A 153 7.84 5.29 16.91
C THR A 153 6.36 5.46 17.35
N ARG A 154 5.81 6.69 17.30
CA ARG A 154 4.50 7.01 17.91
C ARG A 154 3.34 6.32 17.20
N VAL A 155 2.36 5.91 18.00
CA VAL A 155 1.07 5.34 17.57
C VAL A 155 -0.08 6.21 18.08
N GLU A 156 -1.20 6.23 17.36
CA GLU A 156 -2.41 6.91 17.78
C GLU A 156 -3.03 6.25 19.03
N PRO A 157 -3.48 7.03 20.04
CA PRO A 157 -4.00 6.45 21.28
C PRO A 157 -5.30 5.67 21.07
N GLY A 158 -5.49 4.56 21.80
CA GLY A 158 -6.73 3.77 21.76
C GLY A 158 -6.93 2.96 20.47
N LEU A 159 -5.88 2.65 19.71
CA LEU A 159 -5.95 1.65 18.64
C LEU A 159 -5.96 0.24 19.24
N THR A 160 -6.86 -0.61 18.72
CA THR A 160 -6.81 -2.05 18.98
C THR A 160 -5.57 -2.65 18.33
N GLY A 161 -5.16 -3.85 18.78
CA GLY A 161 -4.03 -4.59 18.19
C GLY A 161 -4.17 -4.74 16.67
N ASP A 162 -5.33 -5.20 16.20
CA ASP A 162 -5.59 -5.39 14.77
C ASP A 162 -5.46 -4.11 13.95
N ARG A 163 -6.01 -2.98 14.44
CA ARG A 163 -5.97 -1.70 13.72
C ARG A 163 -4.55 -1.17 13.66
N ARG A 164 -3.80 -1.28 14.76
CA ARG A 164 -2.39 -0.93 14.81
C ARG A 164 -1.59 -1.75 13.80
N ALA A 165 -1.85 -3.05 13.72
CA ALA A 165 -1.15 -3.93 12.78
C ALA A 165 -1.40 -3.54 11.31
N ILE A 166 -2.64 -3.23 10.91
CA ILE A 166 -2.95 -2.79 9.54
C ILE A 166 -2.31 -1.42 9.26
N ARG A 167 -2.35 -0.52 10.24
CA ARG A 167 -1.72 0.80 10.17
C ARG A 167 -0.20 0.68 10.04
N ASP A 168 0.42 -0.25 10.76
CA ASP A 168 1.87 -0.45 10.68
C ASP A 168 2.29 -1.15 9.38
N GLN A 169 1.43 -1.93 8.73
CA GLN A 169 1.65 -2.36 7.34
C GLN A 169 1.81 -1.15 6.40
N GLY A 170 0.93 -0.16 6.53
CA GLY A 170 1.04 1.10 5.82
C GLY A 170 2.33 1.87 6.13
N LEU A 171 2.71 1.92 7.41
CA LEU A 171 3.96 2.55 7.83
C LEU A 171 5.18 1.83 7.22
N GLY A 172 5.18 0.50 7.20
CA GLY A 172 6.24 -0.29 6.57
C GLY A 172 6.42 0.09 5.10
N ARG A 173 5.31 0.23 4.35
CA ARG A 173 5.37 0.75 2.99
C ARG A 173 6.00 2.15 2.92
N ALA A 174 5.65 3.06 3.84
CA ALA A 174 6.28 4.38 3.88
C ALA A 174 7.78 4.33 4.20
N LEU A 175 8.24 3.38 5.02
CA LEU A 175 9.67 3.21 5.30
C LEU A 175 10.48 2.85 4.06
N TRP A 176 9.89 2.10 3.11
CA TRP A 176 10.52 1.85 1.81
C TRP A 176 10.84 3.15 1.05
N PHE A 177 9.92 4.12 1.09
CA PHE A 177 10.13 5.44 0.48
C PHE A 177 11.10 6.28 1.32
N HIS A 178 10.96 6.25 2.65
CA HIS A 178 11.80 7.00 3.58
C HIS A 178 13.29 6.65 3.45
N GLU A 179 13.59 5.36 3.31
CA GLU A 179 14.94 4.84 3.12
C GLU A 179 15.32 4.69 1.65
N CYS A 180 14.49 5.22 0.72
CA CYS A 180 14.75 5.21 -0.73
C CYS A 180 15.13 3.83 -1.27
N ALA A 181 14.32 2.84 -0.90
CA ALA A 181 14.47 1.43 -1.27
C ALA A 181 15.79 0.78 -0.82
N ASP A 182 16.47 1.32 0.19
CA ASP A 182 17.69 0.73 0.75
C ASP A 182 17.40 -0.47 1.67
N PRO A 183 17.79 -1.71 1.32
CA PRO A 183 17.55 -2.87 2.18
C PRO A 183 18.17 -2.75 3.58
N ASP A 184 19.40 -2.24 3.67
CA ASP A 184 20.11 -2.09 4.94
C ASP A 184 19.48 -0.97 5.79
N GLY A 185 19.17 0.16 5.15
CA GLY A 185 18.48 1.28 5.80
C GLY A 185 17.12 0.89 6.36
N VAL A 186 16.33 0.13 5.59
CA VAL A 186 15.04 -0.42 6.03
C VAL A 186 15.21 -1.36 7.22
N ALA A 187 16.17 -2.28 7.17
CA ALA A 187 16.40 -3.24 8.23
C ALA A 187 16.78 -2.56 9.55
N LEU A 188 17.73 -1.62 9.48
CA LEU A 188 18.13 -0.79 10.63
C LEU A 188 16.94 -0.02 11.19
N ARG A 189 16.13 0.58 10.31
CA ARG A 189 14.96 1.35 10.73
C ARG A 189 13.93 0.49 11.44
N ILE A 190 13.62 -0.70 10.92
CA ILE A 190 12.65 -1.61 11.53
C ILE A 190 13.16 -2.13 12.88
N ALA A 191 14.47 -2.31 13.05
CA ALA A 191 15.07 -2.72 14.32
C ALA A 191 14.83 -1.71 15.47
N GLU A 192 14.62 -0.42 15.16
CA GLU A 192 14.29 0.62 16.15
C GLU A 192 12.87 0.46 16.73
N PHE A 193 11.97 -0.26 16.05
CA PHE A 193 10.59 -0.44 16.51
C PHE A 193 10.46 -1.56 17.56
N PRO A 194 9.45 -1.50 18.45
CA PRO A 194 9.11 -2.61 19.34
C PRO A 194 8.87 -3.92 18.57
N ALA A 195 9.37 -5.04 19.09
CA ALA A 195 9.35 -6.35 18.41
C ALA A 195 7.96 -6.75 17.90
N GLY A 196 6.91 -6.51 18.69
CA GLY A 196 5.52 -6.82 18.33
C GLY A 196 4.90 -5.97 17.20
N ARG A 197 5.66 -5.04 16.61
CA ARG A 197 5.25 -4.23 15.43
C ARG A 197 6.06 -4.56 14.18
N ARG A 198 7.23 -5.20 14.32
CA ARG A 198 8.18 -5.39 13.23
C ARG A 198 7.64 -6.26 12.10
N GLY A 199 6.87 -7.30 12.43
CA GLY A 199 6.24 -8.15 11.42
C GLY A 199 5.29 -7.38 10.50
N ASP A 200 4.47 -6.46 11.05
CA ASP A 200 3.58 -5.63 10.24
C ASP A 200 4.36 -4.66 9.34
N LEU A 201 5.45 -4.08 9.85
CA LEU A 201 6.34 -3.23 9.03
C LEU A 201 6.95 -4.04 7.88
N TRP A 202 7.43 -5.26 8.13
CA TRP A 202 7.96 -6.15 7.09
C TRP A 202 6.91 -6.55 6.06
N SER A 203 5.65 -6.76 6.46
CA SER A 203 4.52 -6.92 5.53
C SER A 203 4.35 -5.69 4.63
N GLY A 204 4.49 -4.49 5.18
CA GLY A 204 4.49 -3.26 4.39
C GLY A 204 5.64 -3.16 3.39
N ILE A 205 6.85 -3.51 3.83
CA ILE A 205 8.05 -3.52 2.98
C ILE A 205 7.91 -4.50 1.81
N GLY A 206 7.44 -5.72 2.07
CA GLY A 206 7.25 -6.72 1.02
C GLY A 206 6.27 -6.25 -0.06
N LEU A 207 5.21 -5.55 0.36
CA LEU A 207 4.27 -4.92 -0.57
C LEU A 207 4.94 -3.81 -1.38
N ALA A 208 5.61 -2.86 -0.73
CA ALA A 208 6.24 -1.73 -1.40
C ALA A 208 7.36 -2.15 -2.36
N ALA A 209 8.25 -3.04 -1.93
CA ALA A 209 9.34 -3.57 -2.76
C ALA A 209 8.82 -4.31 -3.99
N THR A 210 7.68 -5.01 -3.88
CA THR A 210 7.08 -5.74 -5.01
C THR A 210 6.26 -4.83 -5.94
N TYR A 211 5.49 -3.90 -5.38
CA TYR A 211 4.58 -3.06 -6.15
C TYR A 211 5.30 -1.85 -6.77
N ALA A 212 6.04 -1.10 -5.96
CA ALA A 212 6.77 0.10 -6.38
C ALA A 212 8.12 -0.24 -7.01
N GLY A 213 8.79 -1.30 -6.55
CA GLY A 213 10.11 -1.67 -7.02
C GLY A 213 11.19 -0.69 -6.54
N GLY A 214 12.21 -0.50 -7.39
CA GLY A 214 13.31 0.42 -7.15
C GLY A 214 14.66 -0.25 -6.87
N VAL A 215 14.72 -1.59 -6.85
CA VAL A 215 15.93 -2.36 -6.53
C VAL A 215 16.12 -3.56 -7.45
N SER A 216 17.36 -4.05 -7.49
CA SER A 216 17.78 -5.26 -8.20
C SER A 216 17.37 -6.56 -7.50
N ALA A 217 17.54 -7.69 -8.17
CA ALA A 217 17.28 -9.02 -7.59
C ALA A 217 18.19 -9.32 -6.39
N ASP A 218 19.45 -8.93 -6.44
CA ASP A 218 20.43 -9.15 -5.35
C ASP A 218 20.06 -8.33 -4.11
N GLU A 219 19.63 -7.08 -4.30
CA GLU A 219 19.12 -6.25 -3.21
C GLU A 219 17.81 -6.79 -2.62
N LEU A 220 16.94 -7.38 -3.44
CA LEU A 220 15.75 -8.08 -2.96
C LEU A 220 16.12 -9.34 -2.15
N ALA A 221 17.16 -10.07 -2.55
CA ALA A 221 17.66 -11.22 -1.81
C ALA A 221 18.27 -10.79 -0.47
N LEU A 222 19.00 -9.67 -0.44
CA LEU A 222 19.50 -9.05 0.79
C LEU A 222 18.34 -8.63 1.70
N LEU A 223 17.31 -7.97 1.14
CA LEU A 223 16.10 -7.59 1.87
C LEU A 223 15.39 -8.81 2.48
N ALA A 224 15.29 -9.90 1.73
CA ALA A 224 14.77 -11.16 2.22
C ALA A 224 15.60 -11.71 3.38
N GLY A 225 16.94 -11.70 3.27
CA GLY A 225 17.85 -12.07 4.35
C GLY A 225 17.60 -11.26 5.63
N HIS A 226 17.49 -9.93 5.51
CA HIS A 226 17.23 -9.02 6.62
C HIS A 226 15.88 -9.25 7.31
N ALA A 227 14.87 -9.70 6.56
CA ALA A 227 13.57 -10.01 7.16
C ALA A 227 13.66 -11.15 8.17
N GLY A 228 14.58 -12.11 7.99
CA GLY A 228 14.86 -13.17 8.98
C GLY A 228 13.62 -13.94 9.41
N THR A 229 13.25 -13.84 10.69
CA THR A 229 12.04 -14.50 11.22
C THR A 229 10.73 -13.94 10.66
N TYR A 230 10.75 -12.76 10.02
CA TYR A 230 9.60 -12.09 9.42
C TYR A 230 9.43 -12.35 7.91
N ARG A 231 10.07 -13.40 7.37
CA ARG A 231 9.97 -13.78 5.94
C ARG A 231 8.52 -14.04 5.51
N ALA A 232 7.71 -14.64 6.39
CA ALA A 232 6.31 -14.91 6.10
C ALA A 232 5.51 -13.61 5.93
N GLU A 233 5.73 -12.62 6.80
CA GLU A 233 5.11 -11.30 6.69
C GLU A 233 5.56 -10.58 5.41
N LEU A 234 6.87 -10.59 5.11
CA LEU A 234 7.40 -10.03 3.86
C LEU A 234 6.73 -10.67 2.62
N ALA A 235 6.63 -11.99 2.58
CA ALA A 235 5.97 -12.72 1.50
C ALA A 235 4.46 -12.42 1.41
N GLN A 236 3.78 -12.27 2.54
CA GLN A 236 2.37 -11.83 2.56
C GLN A 236 2.20 -10.43 1.98
N GLY A 237 3.14 -9.51 2.23
CA GLY A 237 3.15 -8.20 1.57
C GLY A 237 3.32 -8.32 0.05
N CYS A 238 4.26 -9.15 -0.37
CA CYS A 238 4.50 -9.46 -1.78
C CYS A 238 3.27 -10.07 -2.47
N ALA A 239 2.53 -10.95 -1.79
CA ALA A 239 1.28 -11.53 -2.28
C ALA A 239 0.21 -10.46 -2.52
N PHE A 240 0.05 -9.48 -1.62
CA PHE A 240 -0.86 -8.36 -1.83
C PHE A 240 -0.49 -7.50 -3.05
N ALA A 241 0.80 -7.20 -3.22
CA ALA A 241 1.26 -6.47 -4.40
C ALA A 241 1.01 -7.25 -5.69
N SER A 242 1.26 -8.56 -5.67
CA SER A 242 1.03 -9.47 -6.79
C SER A 242 -0.45 -9.53 -7.17
N ALA A 243 -1.35 -9.61 -6.18
CA ALA A 243 -2.80 -9.59 -6.39
C ALA A 243 -3.26 -8.26 -7.00
N ALA A 244 -2.78 -7.13 -6.49
CA ALA A 244 -3.10 -5.81 -7.04
C ALA A 244 -2.62 -5.64 -8.48
N ARG A 245 -1.42 -6.12 -8.82
CA ARG A 245 -0.84 -6.08 -10.17
C ARG A 245 -1.57 -7.00 -11.16
N ARG A 246 -1.99 -8.19 -10.71
CA ARG A 246 -2.81 -9.08 -11.54
C ARG A 246 -4.20 -8.53 -11.79
N LEU A 247 -4.83 -7.94 -10.78
CA LEU A 247 -6.16 -7.37 -10.92
C LEU A 247 -6.19 -6.28 -12.00
N SER A 248 -5.16 -5.43 -12.06
CA SER A 248 -5.07 -4.38 -13.09
C SER A 248 -4.61 -4.87 -14.46
N GLY A 249 -4.22 -6.14 -14.59
CA GLY A 249 -3.63 -6.70 -15.81
C GLY A 249 -2.24 -6.14 -16.16
N ILE A 250 -1.63 -5.35 -15.29
CA ILE A 250 -0.33 -4.70 -15.53
C ILE A 250 0.67 -5.26 -14.53
N VAL A 251 1.52 -6.18 -14.99
CA VAL A 251 2.58 -6.82 -14.20
C VAL A 251 3.95 -6.40 -14.75
N PRO A 252 4.61 -5.38 -14.17
CA PRO A 252 5.95 -5.00 -14.59
C PRO A 252 6.99 -6.08 -14.24
N ARG A 253 8.10 -6.11 -14.98
CA ARG A 253 9.21 -7.04 -14.75
C ARG A 253 9.75 -7.01 -13.32
N HIS A 254 9.84 -5.83 -12.69
CA HIS A 254 10.33 -5.74 -11.30
C HIS A 254 9.39 -6.43 -10.30
N THR A 255 8.09 -6.46 -10.57
CA THR A 255 7.11 -7.19 -9.76
C THR A 255 7.32 -8.70 -9.91
N GLU A 256 7.60 -9.19 -11.12
CA GLU A 256 7.91 -10.61 -11.35
C GLU A 256 9.19 -11.02 -10.60
N THR A 257 10.25 -10.23 -10.74
CA THR A 257 11.51 -10.46 -10.01
C THR A 257 11.28 -10.45 -8.50
N ALA A 258 10.53 -9.47 -7.98
CA ALA A 258 10.25 -9.38 -6.55
C ALA A 258 9.39 -10.55 -6.04
N ALA A 259 8.40 -11.02 -6.80
CA ALA A 259 7.63 -12.21 -6.44
C ALA A 259 8.52 -13.46 -6.38
N ALA A 260 9.36 -13.67 -7.39
CA ALA A 260 10.28 -14.80 -7.43
C ALA A 260 11.25 -14.79 -6.23
N VAL A 261 11.82 -13.62 -5.89
CA VAL A 261 12.84 -13.53 -4.81
C VAL A 261 12.21 -13.47 -3.42
N LEU A 262 11.20 -12.63 -3.22
CA LEU A 262 10.65 -12.37 -1.88
C LEU A 262 9.67 -13.46 -1.44
N ALA A 263 8.80 -13.91 -2.36
CA ALA A 263 7.80 -14.93 -2.07
C ALA A 263 8.26 -16.34 -2.47
N GLY A 264 9.31 -16.49 -3.28
CA GLY A 264 9.73 -17.80 -3.80
C GLY A 264 8.76 -18.38 -4.82
N ALA A 265 7.92 -17.55 -5.45
CA ALA A 265 6.85 -18.02 -6.33
C ALA A 265 6.55 -17.02 -7.45
N PRO A 266 6.04 -17.47 -8.61
CA PRO A 266 5.53 -16.57 -9.64
C PRO A 266 4.38 -15.69 -9.12
N VAL A 267 4.21 -14.51 -9.73
CA VAL A 267 3.14 -13.55 -9.38
C VAL A 267 1.75 -14.20 -9.34
N ALA A 268 1.47 -15.11 -10.27
CA ALA A 268 0.20 -15.86 -10.31
C ALA A 268 -0.05 -16.70 -9.06
N VAL A 269 0.98 -17.40 -8.58
CA VAL A 269 0.90 -18.24 -7.38
C VAL A 269 0.78 -17.38 -6.13
N ALA A 270 1.64 -16.36 -5.99
CA ALA A 270 1.63 -15.46 -4.84
C ALA A 270 0.30 -14.72 -4.70
N ALA A 271 -0.25 -14.21 -5.81
CA ALA A 271 -1.59 -13.62 -5.82
C ALA A 271 -2.68 -14.64 -5.50
N GLY A 272 -2.56 -15.88 -5.99
CA GLY A 272 -3.52 -16.95 -5.74
C GLY A 272 -3.65 -17.30 -4.26
N TRP A 273 -2.62 -17.10 -3.44
CA TRP A 273 -2.75 -17.27 -1.98
C TRP A 273 -3.74 -16.28 -1.36
N THR A 274 -3.86 -15.07 -1.91
CA THR A 274 -4.81 -14.06 -1.41
C THR A 274 -6.26 -14.49 -1.67
N ASP A 275 -6.54 -15.05 -2.85
CA ASP A 275 -7.85 -15.57 -3.23
C ASP A 275 -8.21 -16.81 -2.40
N GLN A 276 -7.27 -17.74 -2.26
CA GLN A 276 -7.45 -18.96 -1.45
C GLN A 276 -7.69 -18.64 0.02
N ALA A 277 -6.89 -17.73 0.60
CA ALA A 277 -7.07 -17.29 1.97
C ALA A 277 -8.42 -16.60 2.17
N MET A 278 -8.88 -15.81 1.19
CA MET A 278 -10.20 -15.18 1.25
C MET A 278 -11.31 -16.23 1.23
N ALA A 279 -11.23 -17.24 0.37
CA ALA A 279 -12.20 -18.34 0.32
C ALA A 279 -12.31 -19.12 1.64
N ARG A 280 -11.20 -19.30 2.37
CA ARG A 280 -11.16 -20.02 3.66
C ARG A 280 -11.84 -19.28 4.82
N LEU A 281 -11.98 -17.96 4.73
CA LEU A 281 -12.57 -17.17 5.82
C LEU A 281 -14.10 -17.35 5.95
N GLY A 282 -14.78 -17.94 4.96
CA GLY A 282 -16.23 -18.10 4.95
C GLY A 282 -16.97 -16.75 4.92
N PRO A 283 -18.23 -16.67 5.43
CA PRO A 283 -19.00 -15.43 5.44
C PRO A 283 -18.25 -14.28 6.12
N HIS A 284 -18.13 -13.15 5.43
CA HIS A 284 -17.35 -12.00 5.91
C HIS A 284 -18.19 -10.96 6.65
N ASP A 285 -18.02 -10.83 7.97
CA ASP A 285 -18.58 -9.74 8.78
C ASP A 285 -17.79 -8.42 8.62
N GLY A 286 -16.62 -8.50 7.98
CA GLY A 286 -15.75 -7.38 7.66
C GLY A 286 -15.09 -6.77 8.89
N THR A 287 -14.90 -7.52 9.98
CA THR A 287 -14.17 -7.06 11.17
C THR A 287 -12.67 -6.94 10.93
N SER A 288 -11.96 -6.18 11.79
CA SER A 288 -10.50 -6.07 11.70
C SER A 288 -9.82 -7.40 11.97
N GLY A 289 -10.39 -8.21 12.86
CA GLY A 289 -9.92 -9.55 13.14
C GLY A 289 -10.04 -10.46 11.93
N GLN A 290 -11.08 -10.32 11.10
CA GLN A 290 -11.18 -11.06 9.85
C GLN A 290 -10.09 -10.68 8.84
N TYR A 291 -9.75 -9.39 8.72
CA TYR A 291 -8.63 -8.96 7.90
C TYR A 291 -7.29 -9.51 8.43
N GLN A 292 -7.10 -9.59 9.75
CA GLN A 292 -5.91 -10.21 10.33
C GLN A 292 -5.86 -11.73 10.08
N ARG A 293 -7.00 -12.43 10.14
CA ARG A 293 -7.07 -13.84 9.74
C ARG A 293 -6.72 -14.03 8.28
N TRP A 294 -7.21 -13.18 7.38
CA TRP A 294 -6.83 -13.23 5.95
C TRP A 294 -5.31 -13.15 5.76
N ARG A 295 -4.66 -12.19 6.42
CA ARG A 295 -3.20 -12.06 6.41
C ARG A 295 -2.49 -13.30 6.96
N ALA A 296 -3.00 -13.87 8.05
CA ALA A 296 -2.44 -15.07 8.66
C ALA A 296 -2.55 -16.30 7.75
N GLU A 297 -3.70 -16.49 7.09
CA GLU A 297 -3.92 -17.57 6.13
C GLU A 297 -2.97 -17.48 4.93
N ILE A 298 -2.71 -16.27 4.41
CA ILE A 298 -1.73 -16.07 3.34
C ILE A 298 -0.33 -16.51 3.79
N ARG A 299 0.07 -16.16 5.02
CA ARG A 299 1.36 -16.58 5.59
C ARG A 299 1.43 -18.11 5.73
N GLN A 300 0.35 -18.76 6.15
CA GLN A 300 0.29 -20.22 6.23
C GLN A 300 0.41 -20.90 4.86
N LEU A 301 -0.28 -20.37 3.84
CA LEU A 301 -0.18 -20.83 2.45
C LEU A 301 1.25 -20.70 1.92
N TRP A 302 1.90 -19.56 2.17
CA TRP A 302 3.30 -19.36 1.81
C TRP A 302 4.24 -20.34 2.54
N THR A 303 4.07 -20.54 3.85
CA THR A 303 4.89 -21.50 4.61
C THR A 303 4.75 -22.91 4.05
N GLY A 304 3.53 -23.34 3.71
CA GLY A 304 3.29 -24.64 3.08
C GLY A 304 3.92 -24.77 1.69
N HIS A 305 3.93 -23.69 0.90
CA HIS A 305 4.62 -23.62 -0.39
C HIS A 305 6.13 -23.83 -0.22
N VAL A 306 6.77 -23.07 0.67
CA VAL A 306 8.22 -23.14 0.89
C VAL A 306 8.66 -24.49 1.47
N GLN A 307 7.83 -25.11 2.31
CA GLN A 307 8.10 -26.44 2.87
C GLN A 307 7.94 -27.57 1.86
N GLY A 308 7.09 -27.39 0.83
CA GLY A 308 6.89 -28.39 -0.23
C GLY A 308 7.94 -28.36 -1.33
N GLU A 309 8.77 -27.32 -1.41
CA GLU A 309 9.88 -27.18 -2.36
C GLU A 309 11.23 -27.68 -1.80
N GLN A 310 11.29 -28.03 -0.50
CA GLN A 310 12.47 -28.61 0.17
C GLN A 310 12.38 -30.14 0.22
#